data_AF-A0AA96KX15-F1
#
_entry.id   AF-A0AA96KX15-F1
#
_cell.length_a   1.000
_cell.length_b   1.000
_cell.length_c   1.000
_cell.angle_alpha   90.00
_cell.angle_beta   90.00
_cell.angle_gamma   90.00
#
_symmetry.space_group_name_H-M   'P 1'
#
loop_
_entity.id
_entity.type
_entity.pdbx_description
1 polymer ?
#
loop_
_entity_poly.entity_id
_entity_poly.type
_entity_poly.pdbx_seq_one_letter_code
_entity_poly.pdbx_strand_id
1 'polypeptide(L)'
;MKTYKWLICSFPMPIRGIVEKLSMHIYDENDGNGFILAQIRENSVSGKFVTKKNNESKIKDPFGNENVIKFVSYETTVFTIFEDEQWLIEIENPGRSIKPFLNMLIKIFGFNFYIEELNINLRLVIDEIESKLGKLNISKIEVTDINIKNKGLGILTIKSQVDSRTLLENEILNQKFYKFKSFQGTFISKELSGGWIELKSNSSLNVKNIPTTLFLESFRDIIRNCI
;
A
#
# COMPACT_ATOMS: atom_id res chain seq x y z
N MET A 1 13.71 0.62 -3.97
CA MET A 1 12.28 0.94 -4.22
C MET A 1 11.56 0.63 -2.93
N LYS A 2 10.72 1.55 -2.44
CA LYS A 2 9.88 1.31 -1.27
C LYS A 2 8.43 1.19 -1.70
N THR A 3 7.67 0.37 -1.00
CA THR A 3 6.24 0.19 -1.26
C THR A 3 5.45 0.55 -0.01
N TYR A 4 4.33 1.21 -0.20
CA TYR A 4 3.39 1.58 0.85
C TYR A 4 1.99 1.11 0.44
N LYS A 5 1.17 0.79 1.43
CA LYS A 5 -0.25 0.50 1.25
C LYS A 5 -1.02 1.11 2.41
N TRP A 6 -2.14 1.75 2.11
CA TRP A 6 -3.06 2.24 3.12
C TRP A 6 -4.33 1.39 3.15
N LEU A 7 -4.92 1.27 4.32
CA LEU A 7 -6.18 0.59 4.55
C LEU A 7 -7.05 1.50 5.41
N ILE A 8 -8.34 1.56 5.09
CA ILE A 8 -9.31 2.20 5.98
C ILE A 8 -9.64 1.22 7.08
N CYS A 9 -9.77 1.72 8.30
CA CYS A 9 -10.22 0.92 9.42
C CYS A 9 -11.19 1.69 10.32
N SER A 10 -11.78 0.98 11.27
CA SER A 10 -12.50 1.58 12.39
C SER A 10 -12.19 0.74 13.62
N PHE A 11 -11.80 1.42 14.70
CA PHE A 11 -11.54 0.80 15.98
C PHE A 11 -12.64 1.17 16.98
N PRO A 12 -13.03 0.26 17.88
CA PRO A 12 -14.05 0.53 18.90
C PRO A 12 -13.53 1.33 20.10
N MET A 13 -12.34 1.91 20.00
CA MET A 13 -11.63 2.57 21.09
C MET A 13 -10.61 3.56 20.54
N PRO A 14 -10.24 4.60 21.32
CA PRO A 14 -9.21 5.56 20.93
C PRO A 14 -7.82 4.92 20.87
N ILE A 15 -6.84 5.63 20.28
CA ILE A 15 -5.50 5.08 20.03
C ILE A 15 -4.82 4.56 21.29
N ARG A 16 -5.09 5.18 22.45
CA ARG A 16 -4.57 4.73 23.75
C ARG A 16 -5.02 3.30 24.10
N GLY A 17 -6.30 2.99 23.88
CA GLY A 17 -6.84 1.65 24.10
C GLY A 17 -6.24 0.62 23.12
N ILE A 18 -5.99 1.05 21.87
CA ILE A 18 -5.29 0.23 20.87
C ILE A 18 -3.88 -0.09 21.35
N VAL A 19 -3.11 0.91 21.81
CA VAL A 19 -1.76 0.72 22.34
C VAL A 19 -1.75 -0.26 23.51
N GLU A 20 -2.68 -0.12 24.46
CA GLU A 20 -2.82 -1.03 25.60
C GLU A 20 -3.09 -2.48 25.13
N LYS A 21 -4.03 -2.66 24.19
CA LYS A 21 -4.35 -3.98 23.62
C LYS A 21 -3.17 -4.58 22.86
N LEU A 22 -2.49 -3.82 22.00
CA LEU A 22 -1.33 -4.31 21.24
C LEU A 22 -0.17 -4.68 22.18
N SER A 23 0.01 -3.95 23.28
CA SER A 23 1.04 -4.23 24.29
C SER A 23 0.78 -5.51 25.09
N MET A 24 -0.47 -5.99 25.16
CA MET A 24 -0.79 -7.31 25.72
C MET A 24 -0.46 -8.46 24.76
N HIS A 25 -0.13 -8.15 23.50
CA HIS A 25 0.17 -9.11 22.44
C HIS A 25 1.58 -8.87 21.85
N ILE A 26 2.55 -8.55 22.70
CA ILE A 26 3.95 -8.40 22.28
C ILE A 26 4.49 -9.71 21.68
N TYR A 27 5.48 -9.59 20.80
CA TYR A 27 6.12 -10.76 20.20
C TYR A 27 6.73 -11.67 21.26
N ASP A 28 6.33 -12.94 21.22
CA ASP A 28 6.91 -14.02 22.02
C ASP A 28 7.43 -15.15 21.10
N GLU A 29 8.60 -15.69 21.43
CA GLU A 29 9.28 -16.69 20.60
C GLU A 29 8.59 -18.07 20.65
N ASN A 30 7.86 -18.37 21.74
CA ASN A 30 7.10 -19.61 21.90
C ASN A 30 5.80 -19.56 21.11
N ASP A 31 5.09 -18.43 21.17
CA ASP A 31 3.89 -18.19 20.36
C ASP A 31 4.21 -17.98 18.87
N GLY A 32 5.44 -17.55 18.58
CA GLY A 32 5.95 -17.36 17.24
C GLY A 32 5.29 -16.20 16.50
N ASN A 33 4.57 -15.32 17.18
CA ASN A 33 4.00 -14.12 16.59
C ASN A 33 3.70 -13.04 17.65
N GLY A 34 3.56 -11.79 17.21
CA GLY A 34 3.13 -10.69 18.07
C GLY A 34 3.70 -9.34 17.62
N PHE A 35 3.45 -8.32 18.43
CA PHE A 35 3.78 -6.92 18.14
C PHE A 35 5.09 -6.47 18.78
N ILE A 36 5.78 -5.57 18.09
CA ILE A 36 6.91 -4.79 18.61
C ILE A 36 6.56 -3.33 18.33
N LEU A 37 6.10 -2.61 19.37
CA LEU A 37 5.74 -1.19 19.25
C LEU A 37 7.01 -0.33 19.25
N ALA A 38 7.04 0.69 18.39
CA ALA A 38 8.22 1.53 18.19
C ALA A 38 7.95 2.98 18.60
N GLN A 39 6.89 3.60 18.07
CA GLN A 39 6.55 4.97 18.38
C GLN A 39 5.08 5.10 18.76
N ILE A 40 4.82 5.74 19.89
CA ILE A 40 3.47 6.06 20.37
C ILE A 40 3.38 7.59 20.43
N ARG A 41 2.37 8.15 19.78
CA ARG A 41 2.02 9.57 19.81
C ARG A 41 0.55 9.71 20.21
N GLU A 42 0.10 10.94 20.41
CA GLU A 42 -1.27 11.25 20.80
C GLU A 42 -2.32 10.68 19.84
N ASN A 43 -2.06 10.70 18.53
CA ASN A 43 -3.01 10.26 17.48
C ASN A 43 -2.44 9.16 16.58
N SER A 44 -1.35 8.50 16.98
CA SER A 44 -0.78 7.42 16.15
C SER A 44 0.06 6.44 16.93
N VAL A 45 0.06 5.17 16.50
CA VAL A 45 1.01 4.16 16.97
C VAL A 45 1.68 3.46 15.78
N SER A 46 3.00 3.31 15.83
CA SER A 46 3.77 2.56 14.84
C SER A 46 4.54 1.40 15.47
N GLY A 47 4.79 0.38 14.66
CA GLY A 47 5.48 -0.82 15.11
C GLY A 47 5.65 -1.87 14.03
N LYS A 48 5.94 -3.07 14.49
CA LYS A 48 6.12 -4.26 13.66
C LYS A 48 5.24 -5.37 14.18
N PHE A 49 4.58 -6.09 13.29
CA PHE A 49 4.01 -7.39 13.59
C PHE A 49 4.93 -8.47 13.03
N VAL A 50 5.42 -9.34 13.90
CA VAL A 50 6.38 -10.39 13.55
C VAL A 50 5.66 -11.75 13.55
N THR A 51 6.04 -12.62 12.61
CA THR A 51 5.56 -14.01 12.57
C THR A 51 6.73 -14.93 12.22
N LYS A 52 6.97 -15.91 13.07
CA LYS A 52 7.91 -17.01 12.86
C LYS A 52 7.27 -18.06 11.96
N LYS A 53 8.01 -18.52 10.97
CA LYS A 53 7.62 -19.61 10.06
C LYS A 53 8.68 -20.68 10.06
N ASN A 54 8.25 -21.92 10.29
CA ASN A 54 9.06 -23.11 10.08
C ASN A 54 8.85 -23.57 8.64
N ASN A 55 9.89 -23.45 7.82
CA ASN A 55 9.84 -23.81 6.41
C ASN A 55 10.60 -25.10 6.17
N GLU A 56 10.23 -25.79 5.09
CA GLU A 56 10.97 -26.92 4.56
C GLU A 56 11.20 -26.69 3.06
N SER A 57 12.44 -26.87 2.61
CA SER A 57 12.81 -26.79 1.21
C SER A 57 13.32 -28.15 0.74
N LYS A 58 12.69 -28.68 -0.31
CA LYS A 58 13.16 -29.88 -0.99
C LYS A 58 14.15 -29.49 -2.08
N ILE A 59 15.36 -30.03 -2.00
CA ILE A 59 16.43 -29.77 -2.96
C ILE A 59 16.83 -31.10 -3.57
N LYS A 60 16.87 -31.17 -4.91
CA LYS A 60 17.45 -32.30 -5.61
C LYS A 60 18.94 -32.08 -5.77
N ASP A 61 19.73 -33.05 -5.36
CA ASP A 61 21.15 -33.06 -5.66
C ASP A 61 21.40 -33.35 -7.16
N PRO A 62 22.63 -33.15 -7.66
CA PRO A 62 22.98 -33.46 -9.05
C PRO A 62 22.78 -34.93 -9.47
N PHE A 63 22.57 -35.83 -8.51
CA PHE A 63 22.37 -37.26 -8.72
C PHE A 63 20.87 -37.67 -8.65
N GLY A 64 19.98 -36.70 -8.41
CA GLY A 64 18.53 -36.90 -8.36
C GLY A 64 17.97 -37.26 -6.99
N ASN A 65 18.79 -37.31 -5.93
CA ASN A 65 18.31 -37.57 -4.57
C ASN A 65 17.66 -36.31 -3.98
N GLU A 66 16.52 -36.50 -3.31
CA GLU A 66 15.83 -35.41 -2.61
C GLU A 66 16.37 -35.25 -1.19
N ASN A 67 16.85 -34.04 -0.88
CA ASN A 67 17.22 -33.61 0.46
C ASN A 67 16.19 -32.60 0.98
N VAL A 68 15.84 -32.68 2.26
CA VAL A 68 14.95 -31.73 2.93
C VAL A 68 15.74 -30.85 3.87
N ILE A 69 15.74 -29.54 3.61
CA ILE A 69 16.31 -28.53 4.51
C ILE A 69 15.19 -27.88 5.29
N LYS A 70 15.21 -27.99 6.62
CA LYS A 70 14.31 -27.25 7.51
C LYS A 70 14.99 -25.96 7.97
N PHE A 71 14.29 -24.84 7.87
CA PHE A 71 14.82 -23.56 8.34
C PHE A 71 13.70 -22.67 8.90
N VAL A 72 14.07 -21.83 9.86
CA VAL A 72 13.16 -20.83 10.44
C VAL A 72 13.34 -19.51 9.70
N SER A 73 12.23 -18.86 9.36
CA SER A 73 12.22 -17.49 8.84
C SER A 73 11.29 -16.62 9.66
N TYR A 74 11.59 -15.32 9.73
CA TYR A 74 10.70 -14.33 10.31
C TYR A 74 10.12 -13.45 9.21
N GLU A 75 8.81 -13.31 9.19
CA GLU A 75 8.12 -12.31 8.40
C GLU A 75 7.75 -11.13 9.28
N THR A 76 7.87 -9.93 8.75
CA THR A 76 7.58 -8.70 9.49
C THR A 76 6.68 -7.80 8.65
N THR A 77 5.60 -7.31 9.26
CA THR A 77 4.76 -6.25 8.72
C THR A 77 5.05 -4.98 9.49
N VAL A 78 5.65 -3.98 8.85
CA VAL A 78 5.87 -2.66 9.44
C VAL A 78 4.62 -1.84 9.24
N PHE A 79 4.06 -1.29 10.32
CA PHE A 79 2.78 -0.58 10.26
C PHE A 79 2.79 0.72 11.06
N THR A 80 1.89 1.63 10.68
CA THR A 80 1.46 2.78 11.50
C THR A 80 -0.05 2.90 11.45
N ILE A 81 -0.69 3.04 12.61
CA ILE A 81 -2.12 3.32 12.77
C ILE A 81 -2.26 4.80 13.09
N PHE A 82 -3.13 5.50 12.37
CA PHE A 82 -3.46 6.90 12.59
C PHE A 82 -4.92 7.03 13.05
N GLU A 83 -5.12 7.72 14.16
CA GLU A 83 -6.43 8.18 14.63
C GLU A 83 -6.70 9.56 14.03
N ASP A 84 -7.80 9.66 13.28
CA ASP A 84 -8.24 10.86 12.56
C ASP A 84 -9.76 10.75 12.30
N GLU A 85 -10.35 11.68 11.55
CA GLU A 85 -11.76 11.58 11.10
C GLU A 85 -12.07 10.23 10.45
N GLN A 86 -11.11 9.71 9.68
CA GLN A 86 -11.11 8.36 9.15
C GLN A 86 -9.80 7.65 9.53
N TRP A 87 -9.91 6.52 10.21
CA TRP A 87 -8.74 5.79 10.67
C TRP A 87 -8.02 5.12 9.51
N LEU A 88 -6.69 5.25 9.49
CA LEU A 88 -5.85 4.68 8.44
C LEU A 88 -4.77 3.77 9.03
N ILE A 89 -4.55 2.63 8.38
CA ILE A 89 -3.39 1.78 8.61
C ILE A 89 -2.46 1.91 7.41
N GLU A 90 -1.28 2.47 7.63
CA GLU A 90 -0.18 2.47 6.68
C GLU A 90 0.69 1.24 6.90
N ILE A 91 1.01 0.53 5.81
CA ILE A 91 1.91 -0.62 5.81
C ILE A 91 3.11 -0.31 4.92
N GLU A 92 4.32 -0.35 5.49
CA GLU A 92 5.57 -0.19 4.75
C GLU A 92 6.07 -1.55 4.28
N ASN A 93 6.47 -1.60 3.00
CA ASN A 93 6.95 -2.77 2.28
C ASN A 93 6.12 -4.02 2.57
N PRO A 94 4.81 -4.01 2.27
CA PRO A 94 3.94 -5.16 2.53
C PRO A 94 4.56 -6.40 1.89
N GLY A 95 4.82 -7.42 2.71
CA GLY A 95 5.38 -8.69 2.26
C GLY A 95 4.41 -9.47 1.37
N ARG A 96 4.68 -10.77 1.15
CA ARG A 96 3.82 -11.63 0.32
C ARG A 96 2.37 -11.69 0.81
N SER A 97 2.16 -11.53 2.12
CA SER A 97 0.83 -11.52 2.73
C SER A 97 0.82 -10.66 3.98
N ILE A 98 -0.13 -9.73 4.04
CA ILE A 98 -0.45 -8.98 5.28
C ILE A 98 -1.54 -9.67 6.10
N LYS A 99 -2.09 -10.81 5.62
CA LYS A 99 -3.20 -11.51 6.27
C LYS A 99 -2.91 -11.90 7.74
N PRO A 100 -1.70 -12.38 8.12
CA PRO A 100 -1.43 -12.69 9.52
C PRO A 100 -1.60 -11.49 10.44
N PHE A 101 -1.12 -10.31 10.01
CA PHE A 101 -1.29 -9.05 10.73
C PHE A 101 -2.77 -8.67 10.84
N LEU A 102 -3.52 -8.70 9.73
CA LEU A 102 -4.95 -8.36 9.75
C LEU A 102 -5.77 -9.31 10.63
N ASN A 103 -5.50 -10.61 10.55
CA ASN A 103 -6.17 -11.62 11.37
C ASN A 103 -5.87 -11.40 12.87
N MET A 104 -4.65 -10.99 13.20
CA MET A 104 -4.31 -10.66 14.58
C MET A 104 -5.10 -9.44 15.07
N LEU A 105 -5.21 -8.37 14.28
CA LEU A 105 -6.04 -7.22 14.64
C LEU A 105 -7.50 -7.63 14.86
N ILE A 106 -8.09 -8.41 13.94
CA ILE A 106 -9.46 -8.94 14.08
C ILE A 106 -9.59 -9.76 15.37
N LYS A 107 -8.61 -10.61 15.70
CA LYS A 107 -8.61 -11.41 16.93
C LYS A 107 -8.59 -10.55 18.20
N ILE A 108 -7.83 -9.46 18.20
CA ILE A 108 -7.64 -8.59 19.37
C ILE A 108 -8.85 -7.69 19.61
N PHE A 109 -9.39 -7.11 18.53
CA PHE A 109 -10.44 -6.08 18.63
C PHE A 109 -11.85 -6.62 18.42
N GLY A 110 -12.00 -7.82 17.84
CA GLY A 110 -13.28 -8.51 17.71
C GLY A 110 -14.27 -7.85 16.75
N PHE A 111 -15.56 -8.04 17.02
CA PHE A 111 -16.66 -7.72 16.11
C PHE A 111 -16.81 -6.24 15.74
N ASN A 112 -16.30 -5.32 16.55
CA ASN A 112 -16.40 -3.88 16.30
C ASN A 112 -15.17 -3.31 15.60
N PHE A 113 -14.22 -4.15 15.19
CA PHE A 113 -13.13 -3.74 14.33
C PHE A 113 -13.47 -3.98 12.88
N TYR A 114 -13.30 -2.93 12.07
CA TYR A 114 -13.49 -2.98 10.63
C TYR A 114 -12.20 -2.63 9.92
N ILE A 115 -11.95 -3.30 8.79
CA ILE A 115 -10.85 -2.96 7.89
C ILE A 115 -11.23 -3.26 6.45
N GLU A 116 -10.88 -2.34 5.54
CA GLU A 116 -11.12 -2.49 4.11
C GLU A 116 -9.99 -1.90 3.26
N GLU A 117 -9.98 -2.26 1.97
CA GLU A 117 -9.08 -1.60 1.02
C GLU A 117 -9.49 -0.15 0.78
N LEU A 118 -8.52 0.75 0.90
CA LEU A 118 -8.71 2.13 0.53
C LEU A 118 -8.73 2.27 -1.01
N ASN A 119 -9.88 2.64 -1.55
CA ASN A 119 -10.05 2.94 -2.98
C ASN A 119 -9.98 4.45 -3.22
N ILE A 120 -8.95 4.90 -3.93
CA ILE A 120 -8.70 6.33 -4.20
C ILE A 120 -9.03 6.71 -5.64
N ASN A 121 -9.55 7.92 -5.82
CA ASN A 121 -9.71 8.50 -7.16
C ASN A 121 -8.35 8.99 -7.68
N LEU A 122 -7.70 8.18 -8.52
CA LEU A 122 -6.37 8.49 -9.03
C LEU A 122 -6.29 9.79 -9.84
N ARG A 123 -7.39 10.27 -10.43
CA ARG A 123 -7.37 11.54 -11.16
C ARG A 123 -7.21 12.72 -10.19
N LEU A 124 -8.03 12.73 -9.13
CA LEU A 124 -7.91 13.72 -8.06
C LEU A 124 -6.54 13.67 -7.38
N VAL A 125 -6.03 12.46 -7.13
CA VAL A 125 -4.71 12.29 -6.50
C VAL A 125 -3.59 12.82 -7.40
N ILE A 126 -3.65 12.60 -8.71
CA ILE A 126 -2.66 13.20 -9.64
C ILE A 126 -2.71 14.72 -9.55
N ASP A 127 -3.90 15.32 -9.60
CA ASP A 127 -4.07 16.78 -9.55
C ASP A 127 -3.52 17.36 -8.24
N GLU A 128 -3.80 16.71 -7.10
CA GLU A 128 -3.28 17.09 -5.78
C GLU A 128 -1.74 16.92 -5.67
N ILE A 129 -1.18 15.85 -6.23
CA ILE A 129 0.28 15.67 -6.29
C ILE A 129 0.91 16.79 -7.12
N GLU A 130 0.37 17.09 -8.30
CA GLU A 130 0.93 18.12 -9.17
C GLU A 130 0.82 19.52 -8.57
N SER A 131 -0.24 19.77 -7.79
CA SER A 131 -0.45 21.02 -7.04
C SER A 131 0.54 21.19 -5.89
N LYS A 132 0.74 20.15 -5.06
CA LYS A 132 1.51 20.25 -3.81
C LYS A 132 2.98 19.85 -3.93
N LEU A 133 3.30 18.90 -4.81
CA LEU A 133 4.62 18.26 -4.91
C LEU A 133 5.31 18.53 -6.26
N GLY A 134 4.55 19.00 -7.24
CA GLY A 134 5.03 19.43 -8.55
C GLY A 134 4.72 18.45 -9.67
N LYS A 135 4.95 18.91 -10.91
CA LYS A 135 4.47 18.24 -12.12
C LYS A 135 5.05 16.84 -12.31
N LEU A 136 4.19 15.93 -12.77
CA LEU A 136 4.52 14.57 -13.14
C LEU A 136 4.53 14.43 -14.67
N ASN A 137 5.56 13.77 -15.20
CA ASN A 137 5.46 13.15 -16.52
C ASN A 137 4.88 11.75 -16.37
N ILE A 138 3.64 11.53 -16.79
CA ILE A 138 3.00 10.21 -16.67
C ILE A 138 3.39 9.31 -17.84
N SER A 139 4.29 8.36 -17.59
CA SER A 139 4.82 7.45 -18.62
C SER A 139 3.98 6.18 -18.83
N LYS A 140 3.11 5.85 -17.87
CA LYS A 140 2.15 4.73 -17.99
C LYS A 140 0.84 5.05 -17.29
N ILE A 141 -0.28 4.70 -17.93
CA ILE A 141 -1.60 4.64 -17.31
C ILE A 141 -2.25 3.30 -17.63
N GLU A 142 -2.93 2.73 -16.64
CA GLU A 142 -3.83 1.59 -16.81
C GLU A 142 -5.25 2.03 -16.45
N VAL A 143 -6.19 1.81 -17.36
CA VAL A 143 -7.62 2.06 -17.15
C VAL A 143 -8.42 0.78 -17.28
N THR A 144 -9.52 0.69 -16.54
CA THR A 144 -10.46 -0.43 -16.54
C THR A 144 -11.88 0.04 -16.85
N ASP A 145 -12.81 -0.91 -16.84
CA ASP A 145 -14.24 -0.69 -17.05
C ASP A 145 -14.57 -0.11 -18.44
N ILE A 146 -13.70 -0.34 -19.43
CA ILE A 146 -13.97 0.07 -20.80
C ILE A 146 -15.05 -0.85 -21.37
N ASN A 147 -16.24 -0.32 -21.59
CA ASN A 147 -17.34 -1.10 -22.14
C ASN A 147 -17.09 -1.51 -23.60
N ILE A 148 -17.11 -2.82 -23.87
CA ILE A 148 -16.98 -3.40 -25.21
C ILE A 148 -18.36 -3.87 -25.67
N LYS A 149 -19.11 -2.95 -26.29
CA LYS A 149 -20.44 -3.22 -26.88
C LYS A 149 -21.43 -3.92 -25.93
N ASN A 150 -21.39 -3.62 -24.62
CA ASN A 150 -22.18 -4.27 -23.57
C ASN A 150 -21.98 -5.80 -23.45
N LYS A 151 -20.91 -6.35 -24.03
CA LYS A 151 -20.60 -7.78 -24.00
C LYS A 151 -19.46 -8.13 -23.05
N GLY A 152 -18.73 -7.12 -22.56
CA GLY A 152 -17.63 -7.30 -21.64
C GLY A 152 -16.98 -5.98 -21.25
N LEU A 153 -16.11 -6.05 -20.25
CA LEU A 153 -15.29 -4.95 -19.78
C LEU A 153 -13.84 -5.19 -20.19
N GLY A 154 -13.22 -4.15 -20.75
CA GLY A 154 -11.83 -4.15 -21.17
C GLY A 154 -10.91 -3.44 -20.18
N ILE A 155 -9.63 -3.79 -20.26
CA ILE A 155 -8.53 -3.09 -19.61
C ILE A 155 -7.62 -2.57 -20.72
N LEU A 156 -7.22 -1.30 -20.63
CA LEU A 156 -6.25 -0.69 -21.53
C LEU A 156 -5.05 -0.20 -20.72
N THR A 157 -3.85 -0.56 -21.17
CA THR A 157 -2.59 0.00 -20.65
C THR A 157 -1.92 0.82 -21.75
N ILE A 158 -1.63 2.08 -21.45
CA ILE A 158 -0.87 2.98 -22.31
C ILE A 158 0.50 3.17 -21.68
N LYS A 159 1.55 3.05 -22.49
CA LYS A 159 2.93 3.41 -22.15
C LYS A 159 3.45 4.37 -23.20
N SER A 160 4.05 5.47 -22.79
CA SER A 160 4.49 6.51 -23.71
C SER A 160 5.74 7.24 -23.22
N GLN A 161 6.46 7.84 -24.16
CA GLN A 161 7.56 8.78 -23.90
C GLN A 161 7.05 10.20 -23.62
N VAL A 162 5.83 10.50 -24.06
CA VAL A 162 5.09 11.74 -23.71
C VAL A 162 4.05 11.43 -22.64
N ASP A 163 3.45 12.47 -22.04
CA ASP A 163 2.44 12.28 -21.00
C ASP A 163 1.25 11.44 -21.51
N SER A 164 1.05 10.27 -20.90
CA SER A 164 0.07 9.27 -21.31
C SER A 164 -1.37 9.73 -21.14
N ARG A 165 -1.64 10.76 -20.33
CA ARG A 165 -2.98 11.35 -20.19
C ARG A 165 -3.45 11.97 -21.49
N THR A 166 -2.54 12.66 -22.19
CA THR A 166 -2.87 13.34 -23.44
C THR A 166 -3.29 12.36 -24.53
N LEU A 167 -2.57 11.24 -24.67
CA LEU A 167 -2.92 10.16 -25.58
C LEU A 167 -4.25 9.50 -25.21
N LEU A 168 -4.46 9.22 -23.92
CA LEU A 168 -5.70 8.60 -23.43
C LEU A 168 -6.93 9.45 -23.76
N GLU A 169 -6.86 10.74 -23.44
CA GLU A 169 -7.98 11.67 -23.52
C GLU A 169 -8.26 12.15 -24.94
N ASN A 170 -7.20 12.49 -25.70
CA ASN A 170 -7.36 13.12 -27.01
C ASN A 170 -7.40 12.10 -28.17
N GLU A 171 -6.75 10.94 -28.03
CA GLU A 171 -6.55 10.04 -29.17
C GLU A 171 -7.31 8.71 -29.07
N ILE A 172 -7.45 8.12 -27.86
CA ILE A 172 -7.94 6.74 -27.73
C ILE A 172 -9.38 6.64 -27.23
N LEU A 173 -9.68 7.21 -26.05
CA LEU A 173 -10.94 6.94 -25.36
C LEU A 173 -11.92 8.10 -25.39
N ASN A 174 -11.64 9.18 -26.12
CA ASN A 174 -12.48 10.36 -26.38
C ASN A 174 -13.94 10.23 -25.86
N GLN A 175 -14.14 10.55 -24.57
CA GLN A 175 -15.44 10.53 -23.85
C GLN A 175 -16.10 9.17 -23.53
N LYS A 176 -15.35 8.06 -23.40
CA LYS A 176 -15.87 6.80 -22.85
C LYS A 176 -15.82 6.78 -21.32
N PHE A 177 -16.78 6.09 -20.70
CA PHE A 177 -16.70 5.74 -19.28
C PHE A 177 -15.54 4.74 -19.07
N TYR A 178 -14.58 5.12 -18.23
CA TYR A 178 -13.48 4.27 -17.76
C TYR A 178 -13.10 4.69 -16.33
N LYS A 179 -12.33 3.84 -15.65
CA LYS A 179 -11.73 4.17 -14.35
C LYS A 179 -10.21 4.03 -14.41
N PHE A 180 -9.50 4.92 -13.73
CA PHE A 180 -8.06 4.77 -13.54
C PHE A 180 -7.80 3.64 -12.55
N LYS A 181 -7.01 2.65 -12.95
CA LYS A 181 -6.57 1.54 -12.08
C LYS A 181 -5.16 1.75 -11.56
N SER A 182 -4.26 2.27 -12.38
CA SER A 182 -2.92 2.65 -11.94
C SER A 182 -2.28 3.70 -12.86
N PHE A 183 -1.29 4.41 -12.34
CA PHE A 183 -0.40 5.24 -13.15
C PHE A 183 1.06 5.10 -12.69
N GLN A 184 2.00 5.40 -13.58
CA GLN A 184 3.41 5.57 -13.26
C GLN A 184 3.87 6.93 -13.76
N GLY A 185 4.52 7.70 -12.89
CA GLY A 185 4.96 9.05 -13.19
C GLY A 185 6.34 9.35 -12.62
N THR A 186 7.04 10.27 -13.28
CA THR A 186 8.31 10.81 -12.80
C THR A 186 8.17 12.31 -12.59
N PHE A 187 8.60 12.81 -11.43
CA PHE A 187 8.61 14.23 -11.14
C PHE A 187 9.60 14.98 -12.03
N ILE A 188 9.16 16.11 -12.57
CA ILE A 188 9.97 17.03 -13.39
C ILE A 188 10.38 18.29 -12.57
N SER A 189 9.75 18.53 -11.42
CA SER A 189 10.03 19.67 -10.53
C SER A 189 11.38 19.55 -9.83
N LYS A 190 12.08 20.67 -9.57
CA LYS A 190 13.47 20.68 -9.06
C LYS A 190 13.69 19.86 -7.78
N GLU A 191 12.79 19.94 -6.80
CA GLU A 191 12.99 19.31 -5.47
C GLU A 191 12.82 17.79 -5.49
N LEU A 192 11.93 17.28 -6.36
CA LEU A 192 11.65 15.84 -6.49
C LEU A 192 12.13 15.27 -7.83
N SER A 193 12.91 16.04 -8.60
CA SER A 193 13.29 15.71 -9.98
C SER A 193 13.91 14.31 -10.08
N GLY A 194 13.40 13.50 -11.03
CA GLY A 194 13.84 12.12 -11.22
C GLY A 194 13.26 11.12 -10.20
N GLY A 195 12.47 11.61 -9.24
CA GLY A 195 11.66 10.82 -8.36
C GLY A 195 10.55 10.12 -9.13
N TRP A 196 10.45 8.80 -8.95
CA TRP A 196 9.49 7.95 -9.64
C TRP A 196 8.46 7.41 -8.67
N ILE A 197 7.20 7.44 -9.08
CA ILE A 197 6.07 6.87 -8.35
C ILE A 197 5.23 5.96 -9.26
N GLU A 198 4.67 4.91 -8.66
CA GLU A 198 3.56 4.15 -9.22
C GLU A 198 2.47 4.05 -8.17
N LEU A 199 1.27 4.49 -8.50
CA LEU A 199 0.12 4.44 -7.60
C LEU A 199 -1.01 3.65 -8.24
N LYS A 200 -1.64 2.82 -7.43
CA LYS A 200 -2.81 2.01 -7.80
C LYS A 200 -4.05 2.51 -7.09
N SER A 201 -5.21 2.26 -7.68
CA SER A 201 -6.50 2.70 -7.11
C SER A 201 -6.79 2.10 -5.74
N ASN A 202 -6.20 0.95 -5.39
CA ASN A 202 -6.30 0.36 -4.05
C ASN A 202 -5.27 0.89 -3.04
N SER A 203 -4.81 2.13 -3.24
CA SER A 203 -3.80 2.85 -2.45
C SER A 203 -2.41 2.22 -2.35
N SER A 204 -2.07 1.24 -3.18
CA SER A 204 -0.70 0.73 -3.23
C SER A 204 0.21 1.70 -3.97
N LEU A 205 1.22 2.23 -3.28
CA LEU A 205 2.20 3.18 -3.80
C LEU A 205 3.60 2.54 -3.83
N ASN A 206 4.26 2.61 -4.97
CA ASN A 206 5.70 2.35 -5.08
C ASN A 206 6.43 3.66 -5.30
N VAL A 207 7.55 3.86 -4.62
CA VAL A 207 8.41 5.04 -4.76
C VAL A 207 9.87 4.65 -4.99
N LYS A 208 10.56 5.44 -5.82
CA LYS A 208 11.99 5.31 -6.09
C LYS A 208 12.62 6.70 -6.28
N ASN A 209 13.84 6.88 -5.78
CA ASN A 209 14.60 8.13 -5.90
C ASN A 209 13.89 9.37 -5.31
N ILE A 210 13.12 9.19 -4.23
CA ILE A 210 12.39 10.26 -3.54
C ILE A 210 12.78 10.24 -2.04
N PRO A 211 13.11 11.39 -1.42
CA PRO A 211 13.24 11.51 0.02
C PRO A 211 11.94 11.12 0.72
N THR A 212 11.90 9.92 1.30
CA THR A 212 10.62 9.27 1.58
C THR A 212 9.88 9.89 2.76
N THR A 213 10.58 10.42 3.76
CA THR A 213 9.94 10.97 4.97
C THR A 213 9.04 12.17 4.66
N LEU A 214 9.61 13.21 4.03
CA LEU A 214 8.87 14.42 3.66
C LEU A 214 7.78 14.14 2.63
N PHE A 215 8.09 13.29 1.65
CA PHE A 215 7.11 12.92 0.63
C PHE A 215 5.89 12.21 1.23
N LEU A 216 6.09 11.27 2.16
CA LEU A 216 4.96 10.54 2.77
C LEU A 216 4.10 11.41 3.65
N GLU A 217 4.67 12.38 4.37
CA GLU A 217 3.88 13.31 5.18
C GLU A 217 2.90 14.08 4.28
N SER A 218 3.40 14.72 3.21
CA SER A 218 2.54 15.41 2.25
C SER A 218 1.59 14.47 1.51
N PHE A 219 2.03 13.25 1.21
CA PHE A 219 1.21 12.28 0.47
C PHE A 219 0.04 11.74 1.30
N ARG A 220 0.19 11.60 2.63
CA ARG A 220 -0.93 11.24 3.51
C ARG A 220 -2.04 12.29 3.46
N ASP A 221 -1.68 13.57 3.44
CA ASP A 221 -2.66 14.66 3.31
C ASP A 221 -3.33 14.67 1.93
N ILE A 222 -2.59 14.31 0.87
CA ILE A 222 -3.18 14.11 -0.47
C ILE A 222 -4.19 12.96 -0.45
N ILE A 223 -3.82 11.82 0.13
CA ILE A 223 -4.72 10.67 0.22
C ILE A 223 -6.00 11.07 0.93
N ARG A 224 -5.89 11.72 2.10
CA ARG A 224 -7.05 12.17 2.90
C ARG A 224 -8.04 13.03 2.10
N ASN A 225 -7.53 13.93 1.26
CA ASN A 225 -8.37 14.80 0.44
C ASN A 225 -9.06 14.09 -0.73
N CYS A 226 -8.69 12.85 -1.03
CA CYS A 226 -9.13 12.11 -2.22
C CYS A 226 -9.94 10.83 -1.91
N ILE A 227 -10.29 10.61 -0.64
CA ILE A 227 -11.16 9.53 -0.16
C ILE A 227 -12.62 9.98 -0.22
#